data_AF-A0A956U0S4-F1
#
_entry.id   AF-A0A956U0S4-F1
#
_cell.length_a   1.000
_cell.length_b   1.000
_cell.length_c   1.000
_cell.angle_alpha   90.00
_cell.angle_beta   90.00
_cell.angle_gamma   90.00
#
_symmetry.space_group_name_H-M   'P 1'
#
loop_
_entity.id
_entity.type
_entity.pdbx_description
1 polymer ?
#
loop_
_entity_poly.entity_id
_entity_poly.type
_entity_poly.pdbx_seq_one_letter_code
_entity_poly.pdbx_strand_id
1 'polypeptide(L)'
;MEENSGFAWKKIIIAASVFVVIAAIAAACYVTLRLGMFTVEEVVVTGNNRITSKEIIKRSGIREGISSIFFFEDQVEEDIKKNRWISTVEVVKEFPKKVYIDIKEAEVFCIVLGEEGKPLYMSRDGQVLDTGNFDLGLDFPVLIGEGIKDPELLKEALDILELSKNSSTLKWDDISEVHVDSLYGINVFTNDKLRIEFDRDKIAEKWDNLEKILRYSDTLGLSESYINVSSGSKGVVNFRQPEKSAGAQDG
;
A
#
# COMPACT_ATOMS: atom_id res chain seq x y z
N MET A 1 -72.67 15.69 -26.79
CA MET A 1 -71.57 15.64 -25.81
C MET A 1 -71.50 14.22 -25.28
N GLU A 2 -70.94 13.27 -26.03
CA GLU A 2 -70.93 11.85 -25.62
C GLU A 2 -69.62 11.11 -25.92
N GLU A 3 -68.59 11.83 -26.39
CA GLU A 3 -67.36 11.21 -26.89
C GLU A 3 -66.19 11.17 -25.87
N ASN A 4 -66.42 11.64 -24.63
CA ASN A 4 -65.33 11.78 -23.63
C ASN A 4 -65.33 10.70 -22.53
N SER A 5 -66.41 9.90 -22.42
CA SER A 5 -66.56 8.87 -21.37
C SER A 5 -65.77 7.59 -21.70
N GLY A 6 -65.72 7.19 -22.97
CA GLY A 6 -65.00 6.00 -23.43
C GLY A 6 -63.46 6.14 -23.36
N PHE A 7 -62.94 7.36 -23.50
CA PHE A 7 -61.50 7.62 -23.40
C PHE A 7 -61.00 7.63 -21.94
N ALA A 8 -61.80 8.18 -21.02
CA ALA A 8 -61.50 8.17 -19.59
C ALA A 8 -61.54 6.75 -18.99
N TRP A 9 -62.53 5.93 -19.36
CA TRP A 9 -62.63 4.54 -18.92
C TRP A 9 -61.39 3.73 -19.35
N LYS A 10 -60.99 3.81 -20.63
CA LYS A 10 -59.84 3.05 -21.15
C LYS A 10 -58.54 3.38 -20.39
N LYS A 11 -58.32 4.64 -20.03
CA LYS A 11 -57.18 5.06 -19.20
C LYS A 11 -57.23 4.48 -17.78
N ILE A 12 -58.42 4.38 -17.18
CA ILE A 12 -58.61 3.77 -15.86
C ILE A 12 -58.32 2.26 -15.92
N ILE A 13 -58.76 1.54 -16.96
CA ILE A 13 -58.41 0.12 -17.14
C ILE A 13 -56.89 -0.07 -17.24
N ILE A 14 -56.22 0.75 -18.07
CA ILE A 14 -54.76 0.63 -18.25
C ILE A 14 -54.03 0.95 -16.95
N ALA A 15 -54.45 1.98 -16.21
CA ALA A 15 -53.84 2.32 -14.92
C ALA A 15 -54.06 1.19 -13.88
N ALA A 16 -55.26 0.60 -13.84
CA ALA A 16 -55.56 -0.53 -12.96
C ALA A 16 -54.76 -1.79 -13.34
N SER A 17 -54.61 -2.10 -14.63
CA SER A 17 -53.82 -3.24 -15.07
C SER A 17 -52.33 -3.06 -14.77
N VAL A 18 -51.78 -1.85 -14.98
CA VAL A 18 -50.41 -1.51 -14.59
C VAL A 18 -50.23 -1.64 -13.08
N PHE A 19 -51.17 -1.15 -12.28
CA PHE A 19 -51.11 -1.29 -10.82
C PHE A 19 -51.13 -2.76 -10.37
N VAL A 20 -51.98 -3.59 -10.96
CA VAL A 20 -52.04 -5.04 -10.66
C VAL A 20 -50.73 -5.73 -11.04
N VAL A 21 -50.13 -5.37 -12.17
CA VAL A 21 -48.81 -5.91 -12.58
C VAL A 21 -47.72 -5.49 -11.60
N ILE A 22 -47.67 -4.22 -11.19
CA ILE A 22 -46.70 -3.74 -10.20
C ILE A 22 -46.91 -4.44 -8.85
N ALA A 23 -48.15 -4.59 -8.39
CA ALA A 23 -48.48 -5.27 -7.14
C ALA A 23 -48.09 -6.77 -7.19
N ALA A 24 -48.31 -7.44 -8.32
CA ALA A 24 -47.90 -8.83 -8.53
C ALA A 24 -46.37 -8.98 -8.52
N ILE A 25 -45.65 -8.07 -9.18
CA ILE A 25 -44.18 -8.03 -9.15
C ILE A 25 -43.68 -7.78 -7.73
N ALA A 26 -44.26 -6.81 -7.00
CA ALA A 26 -43.87 -6.52 -5.62
C ALA A 26 -44.12 -7.72 -4.69
N ALA A 27 -45.25 -8.41 -4.84
CA ALA A 27 -45.55 -9.62 -4.08
C ALA A 27 -44.58 -10.77 -4.41
N ALA A 28 -44.27 -10.98 -5.69
CA ALA A 28 -43.28 -11.97 -6.12
C ALA A 28 -41.89 -11.65 -5.55
N CYS A 29 -41.43 -10.40 -5.63
CA CYS A 29 -40.19 -9.93 -5.01
C CYS A 29 -40.19 -10.20 -3.50
N TYR A 30 -41.26 -9.83 -2.80
CA TYR A 30 -41.39 -10.06 -1.35
C TYR A 30 -41.29 -11.54 -0.98
N VAL A 31 -41.94 -12.43 -1.74
CA VAL A 31 -41.88 -13.88 -1.52
C VAL A 31 -40.47 -14.41 -1.80
N THR A 32 -39.84 -14.02 -2.91
CA THR A 32 -38.47 -14.47 -3.25
C THR A 32 -37.43 -14.03 -2.22
N LEU A 33 -37.57 -12.82 -1.66
CA LEU A 33 -36.73 -12.32 -0.56
C LEU A 33 -36.94 -13.12 0.74
N ARG A 34 -38.19 -13.48 1.07
CA ARG A 34 -38.53 -14.30 2.25
C ARG A 34 -38.03 -15.74 2.16
N LEU A 35 -37.95 -16.30 0.95
CA LEU A 35 -37.50 -17.68 0.71
C LEU A 35 -35.97 -17.85 0.84
N GLY A 36 -35.21 -16.77 1.07
CA GLY A 36 -33.76 -16.84 1.22
C GLY A 36 -33.03 -17.19 -0.08
N MET A 37 -33.67 -17.05 -1.25
CA MET A 37 -33.03 -17.37 -2.54
C MET A 37 -31.82 -16.48 -2.83
N PHE A 38 -31.75 -15.32 -2.19
CA PHE A 38 -30.64 -14.37 -2.30
C PHE A 38 -29.76 -14.32 -1.05
N THR A 39 -29.98 -15.21 -0.10
CA THR A 39 -29.18 -15.23 1.13
C THR A 39 -27.77 -15.72 0.83
N VAL A 40 -26.77 -14.97 1.31
CA VAL A 40 -25.38 -15.41 1.30
C VAL A 40 -25.26 -16.61 2.25
N GLU A 41 -24.87 -17.75 1.71
CA GLU A 41 -24.66 -19.02 2.42
C GLU A 41 -23.18 -19.23 2.74
N GLU A 42 -22.27 -18.70 1.92
CA GLU A 42 -20.83 -18.93 2.05
C GLU A 42 -20.04 -17.67 1.72
N VAL A 43 -19.08 -17.34 2.58
CA VAL A 43 -18.07 -16.29 2.35
C VAL A 43 -16.70 -16.93 2.40
N VAL A 44 -16.01 -16.91 1.26
CA VAL A 44 -14.66 -17.47 1.12
C VAL A 44 -13.67 -16.31 1.13
N VAL A 45 -12.69 -16.37 2.04
CA VAL A 45 -11.64 -15.35 2.14
C VAL A 45 -10.30 -15.98 1.76
N THR A 46 -9.56 -15.33 0.87
CA THR A 46 -8.23 -15.75 0.40
C THR A 46 -7.20 -14.63 0.51
N GLY A 47 -5.91 -15.01 0.44
CA GLY A 47 -4.78 -14.07 0.48
C GLY A 47 -4.46 -13.49 1.86
N ASN A 48 -5.15 -13.94 2.91
CA ASN A 48 -4.91 -13.55 4.29
C ASN A 48 -3.88 -14.47 4.97
N ASN A 49 -2.89 -13.87 5.65
CA ASN A 49 -1.83 -14.58 6.37
C ASN A 49 -1.77 -14.11 7.83
N ARG A 50 -1.61 -12.80 8.05
CA ARG A 50 -1.60 -12.14 9.37
C ARG A 50 -3.03 -11.94 9.90
N ILE A 51 -3.94 -11.51 9.04
CA ILE A 51 -5.31 -11.18 9.42
C ILE A 51 -6.16 -12.45 9.29
N THR A 52 -6.97 -12.75 10.30
CA THR A 52 -7.85 -13.92 10.24
C THR A 52 -9.03 -13.67 9.31
N SER A 53 -9.48 -14.70 8.58
CA SER A 53 -10.68 -14.64 7.73
C SER A 53 -11.91 -14.16 8.51
N LYS A 54 -12.03 -14.54 9.80
CA LYS A 54 -13.11 -14.09 10.68
C LYS A 54 -13.12 -12.57 10.90
N GLU A 55 -11.95 -11.96 11.06
CA GLU A 55 -11.84 -10.50 11.20
C GLU A 55 -12.16 -9.79 9.89
N ILE A 56 -11.75 -10.34 8.74
CA ILE A 56 -12.09 -9.81 7.41
C ILE A 56 -13.60 -9.86 7.19
N ILE A 57 -14.25 -11.00 7.45
CA ILE A 57 -15.71 -11.15 7.35
C ILE A 57 -16.41 -10.17 8.30
N LYS A 58 -15.93 -10.02 9.54
CA LYS A 58 -16.50 -9.06 10.48
C LYS A 58 -16.43 -7.62 9.97
N ARG A 59 -15.31 -7.23 9.34
CA ARG A 59 -15.11 -5.89 8.75
C ARG A 59 -15.94 -5.68 7.50
N SER A 60 -16.10 -6.72 6.69
CA SER A 60 -16.90 -6.70 5.46
C SER A 60 -18.36 -6.30 5.69
N GLY A 61 -18.86 -6.41 6.93
CA GLY A 61 -20.27 -6.20 7.25
C GLY A 61 -21.19 -7.31 6.74
N ILE A 62 -20.68 -8.25 5.94
CA ILE A 62 -21.39 -9.42 5.47
C ILE A 62 -21.58 -10.37 6.64
N ARG A 63 -22.82 -10.52 7.07
CA ARG A 63 -23.23 -11.54 8.05
C ARG A 63 -23.93 -12.66 7.31
N GLU A 64 -23.76 -13.88 7.81
CA GLU A 64 -24.57 -15.02 7.38
C GLU A 64 -26.05 -14.65 7.51
N GLY A 65 -26.84 -14.92 6.47
CA GLY A 65 -28.27 -14.58 6.44
C GLY A 65 -28.61 -13.24 5.75
N ILE A 66 -27.64 -12.39 5.43
CA ILE A 66 -27.89 -11.16 4.65
C ILE A 66 -28.15 -11.54 3.18
N SER A 67 -29.10 -10.84 2.54
CA SER A 67 -29.34 -11.01 1.10
C SER A 67 -28.27 -10.28 0.29
N SER A 68 -27.67 -10.98 -0.68
CA SER A 68 -26.62 -10.52 -1.59
C SER A 68 -27.02 -9.32 -2.46
N ILE A 69 -28.32 -9.01 -2.51
CA ILE A 69 -28.87 -7.84 -3.19
C ILE A 69 -28.65 -6.55 -2.38
N PHE A 70 -28.52 -6.62 -1.05
CA PHE A 70 -28.57 -5.44 -0.18
C PHE A 70 -27.19 -4.82 0.14
N PHE A 71 -26.10 -5.37 -0.39
CA PHE A 71 -24.78 -4.76 -0.25
C PHE A 71 -24.09 -4.65 -1.61
N PHE A 72 -23.19 -3.68 -1.71
CA PHE A 72 -22.37 -3.43 -2.89
C PHE A 72 -20.94 -3.86 -2.60
N GLU A 73 -20.31 -4.50 -3.57
CA GLU A 73 -18.94 -5.01 -3.54
C GLU A 73 -17.97 -3.88 -3.16
N ASP A 74 -18.07 -2.73 -3.84
CA ASP A 74 -17.25 -1.55 -3.60
C ASP A 74 -17.31 -1.08 -2.13
N GLN A 75 -18.51 -1.07 -1.53
CA GLN A 75 -18.67 -0.65 -0.14
C GLN A 75 -18.00 -1.63 0.82
N VAL A 76 -18.11 -2.93 0.53
CA VAL A 76 -17.45 -3.98 1.31
C VAL A 76 -15.94 -3.87 1.19
N GLU A 77 -15.43 -3.63 -0.01
CA GLU A 77 -14.00 -3.39 -0.23
C GLU A 77 -13.48 -2.20 0.58
N GLU A 78 -14.19 -1.06 0.56
CA GLU A 78 -13.86 0.12 1.36
C GLU A 78 -13.85 -0.19 2.86
N ASP A 79 -14.84 -0.94 3.35
CA ASP A 79 -14.95 -1.30 4.77
C ASP A 79 -13.79 -2.21 5.22
N ILE A 80 -13.38 -3.14 4.36
CA ILE A 80 -12.22 -4.01 4.62
C ILE A 80 -10.93 -3.19 4.57
N LYS A 81 -10.75 -2.33 3.55
CA LYS A 81 -9.57 -1.45 3.37
C LYS A 81 -9.35 -0.44 4.50
N LYS A 82 -10.33 -0.21 5.38
CA LYS A 82 -10.12 0.56 6.63
C LYS A 82 -9.07 -0.08 7.55
N ASN A 83 -8.80 -1.38 7.41
CA ASN A 83 -7.64 -2.00 8.04
C ASN A 83 -6.39 -1.71 7.22
N ARG A 84 -5.47 -0.92 7.77
CA ARG A 84 -4.25 -0.49 7.09
C ARG A 84 -3.29 -1.64 6.74
N TRP A 85 -3.41 -2.78 7.42
CA TRP A 85 -2.68 -3.99 7.06
C TRP A 85 -3.17 -4.66 5.77
N ILE A 86 -4.17 -4.09 5.09
CA ILE A 86 -4.71 -4.60 3.83
C ILE A 86 -4.40 -3.60 2.72
N SER A 87 -3.59 -4.03 1.76
CA SER A 87 -3.17 -3.23 0.60
C SER A 87 -4.22 -3.24 -0.50
N THR A 88 -4.72 -4.42 -0.87
CA THR A 88 -5.78 -4.57 -1.89
C THR A 88 -6.86 -5.50 -1.41
N VAL A 89 -8.07 -5.26 -1.90
CA VAL A 89 -9.25 -6.09 -1.67
C VAL A 89 -9.99 -6.17 -2.99
N GLU A 90 -10.42 -7.37 -3.36
CA GLU A 90 -11.32 -7.63 -4.47
C GLU A 90 -12.49 -8.46 -3.94
N VAL A 91 -13.71 -7.96 -4.14
CA VAL A 91 -14.94 -8.66 -3.72
C VAL A 91 -15.71 -9.08 -4.96
N VAL A 92 -15.91 -10.39 -5.11
CA VAL A 92 -16.66 -10.97 -6.23
C VAL A 92 -17.84 -11.77 -5.70
N LYS A 93 -19.05 -11.43 -6.19
CA LYS A 93 -20.24 -12.22 -5.91
C LYS A 93 -20.41 -13.31 -6.97
N GLU A 94 -20.33 -14.56 -6.54
CA GLU A 94 -20.92 -15.67 -7.30
C GLU A 94 -22.40 -15.73 -6.94
N PHE A 95 -23.14 -14.89 -7.65
CA PHE A 95 -24.52 -14.59 -7.35
C PHE A 95 -25.41 -15.85 -7.42
N PRO A 96 -26.33 -16.06 -6.46
CA PRO A 96 -26.66 -15.15 -5.37
C PRO A 96 -26.14 -15.58 -3.98
N LYS A 97 -25.45 -16.73 -3.88
CA LYS A 97 -25.23 -17.44 -2.61
C LYS A 97 -23.81 -17.35 -2.05
N LYS A 98 -22.83 -17.06 -2.90
CA LYS A 98 -21.42 -17.08 -2.50
C LYS A 98 -20.76 -15.74 -2.73
N VAL A 99 -19.86 -15.38 -1.82
CA VAL A 99 -19.03 -14.19 -1.92
C VAL A 99 -17.58 -14.60 -1.75
N TYR A 100 -16.74 -14.23 -2.71
CA TYR A 100 -15.30 -14.37 -2.62
C TYR A 100 -14.71 -13.01 -2.25
N ILE A 101 -13.83 -13.01 -1.25
CA ILE A 101 -13.08 -11.85 -0.81
C ILE A 101 -11.61 -12.22 -0.92
N ASP A 102 -10.95 -11.72 -1.95
CA ASP A 102 -9.49 -11.86 -2.08
C ASP A 102 -8.83 -10.61 -1.51
N ILE A 103 -7.86 -10.80 -0.63
CA ILE A 103 -7.08 -9.69 -0.07
C ILE A 103 -5.60 -9.85 -0.34
N LYS A 104 -4.89 -8.72 -0.42
CA LYS A 104 -3.44 -8.69 -0.29
C LYS A 104 -3.08 -7.92 0.94
N GLU A 105 -2.37 -8.56 1.86
CA GLU A 105 -1.84 -7.88 3.04
C GLU A 105 -0.72 -6.91 2.67
N ALA A 106 -0.66 -5.80 3.39
CA ALA A 106 0.41 -4.83 3.25
C ALA A 106 1.70 -5.39 3.89
N GLU A 107 2.81 -5.23 3.18
CA GLU A 107 4.14 -5.57 3.68
C GLU A 107 4.81 -4.34 4.29
N VAL A 108 5.52 -4.55 5.40
CA VAL A 108 6.38 -3.50 5.98
C VAL A 108 7.57 -3.31 5.06
N PHE A 109 7.79 -2.08 4.63
CA PHE A 109 8.87 -1.70 3.73
C PHE A 109 9.94 -0.83 4.39
N CYS A 110 9.58 -0.08 5.42
CA CYS A 110 10.54 0.66 6.24
C CYS A 110 9.90 1.02 7.59
N ILE A 111 10.73 1.46 8.52
CA ILE A 111 10.27 2.11 9.74
C ILE A 111 10.37 3.61 9.54
N VAL A 112 9.39 4.36 10.02
CA VAL A 112 9.42 5.82 10.05
C VAL A 112 9.42 6.28 11.50
N LEU A 113 10.27 7.23 11.86
CA LEU A 113 10.20 7.90 13.16
C LEU A 113 9.16 9.01 13.07
N GLY A 114 7.98 8.75 13.65
CA GLY A 114 6.89 9.72 13.74
C GLY A 114 7.18 10.87 14.70
N GLU A 115 6.17 11.71 14.93
CA GLU A 115 6.26 12.79 15.92
C GLU A 115 6.64 12.22 17.30
N GLU A 116 7.52 12.94 18.02
CA GLU A 116 8.12 12.51 19.30
C GLU A 116 9.06 11.29 19.22
N GLY A 117 9.46 10.84 18.02
CA GLY A 117 10.42 9.76 17.83
C GLY A 117 9.83 8.35 17.99
N LYS A 118 8.49 8.21 17.97
CA LYS A 118 7.83 6.91 18.02
C LYS A 118 8.00 6.18 16.68
N PRO A 119 8.51 4.93 16.67
CA PRO A 119 8.63 4.15 15.44
C PRO A 119 7.25 3.72 14.94
N LEU A 120 7.04 3.81 13.64
CA LEU A 120 5.84 3.35 12.94
C LEU A 120 6.25 2.48 11.75
N TYR A 121 5.52 1.41 11.48
CA TYR A 121 5.71 0.62 10.26
C TYR A 121 5.07 1.33 9.08
N MET A 122 5.79 1.38 7.97
CA MET A 122 5.33 1.99 6.72
C MET A 122 5.45 0.99 5.57
N SER A 123 4.45 0.97 4.70
CA SER A 123 4.46 0.18 3.48
C SER A 123 5.18 0.89 2.32
N ARG A 124 5.40 0.16 1.23
CA ARG A 124 6.09 0.64 0.03
C ARG A 124 5.43 1.87 -0.62
N ASP A 125 4.12 2.00 -0.50
CA ASP A 125 3.32 3.12 -1.01
C ASP A 125 3.26 4.32 -0.05
N GLY A 126 4.00 4.28 1.07
CA GLY A 126 4.07 5.38 2.05
C GLY A 126 2.91 5.40 3.04
N GLN A 127 2.07 4.36 3.09
CA GLN A 127 1.01 4.24 4.09
C GLN A 127 1.58 3.78 5.43
N VAL A 128 1.22 4.49 6.50
CA VAL A 128 1.54 4.07 7.87
C VAL A 128 0.60 2.95 8.31
N LEU A 129 1.16 1.77 8.56
CA LEU A 129 0.42 0.55 8.88
C LEU A 129 0.01 0.48 10.35
N ASP A 130 1.00 0.58 11.25
CA ASP A 130 0.82 0.45 12.69
C ASP A 130 2.04 0.99 13.45
N THR A 131 1.99 0.97 14.78
CA THR A 131 3.14 1.24 15.65
C THR A 131 4.24 0.19 15.47
N GLY A 132 5.48 0.66 15.36
CA GLY A 132 6.67 -0.16 15.30
C GLY A 132 6.95 -0.73 16.69
N ASN A 133 6.65 -2.01 16.89
CA ASN A 133 6.89 -2.70 18.15
C ASN A 133 8.09 -3.67 18.10
N PHE A 134 8.79 -3.69 16.96
CA PHE A 134 9.94 -4.56 16.66
C PHE A 134 9.67 -6.08 16.67
N ASP A 135 8.42 -6.50 16.84
CA ASP A 135 8.03 -7.92 16.76
C ASP A 135 8.26 -8.52 15.36
N LEU A 136 8.33 -7.68 14.33
CA LEU A 136 8.58 -8.07 12.94
C LEU A 136 10.07 -8.09 12.57
N GLY A 137 10.94 -7.82 13.55
CA GLY A 137 12.38 -7.65 13.34
C GLY A 137 12.81 -6.18 13.36
N LEU A 138 14.13 -5.99 13.40
CA LEU A 138 14.81 -4.68 13.41
C LEU A 138 15.48 -4.36 12.07
N ASP A 139 15.40 -5.27 11.10
CA ASP A 139 16.18 -5.23 9.85
C ASP A 139 15.51 -4.37 8.76
N PHE A 140 14.88 -3.26 9.15
CA PHE A 140 14.24 -2.33 8.22
C PHE A 140 14.99 -1.00 8.20
N PRO A 141 15.23 -0.40 7.02
CA PRO A 141 15.69 0.98 6.92
C PRO A 141 14.79 1.92 7.71
N VAL A 142 15.40 2.88 8.39
CA VAL A 142 14.69 3.86 9.23
C VAL A 142 14.67 5.22 8.52
N LEU A 143 13.46 5.70 8.20
CA LEU A 143 13.22 7.04 7.69
C LEU A 143 13.13 8.04 8.85
N ILE A 144 13.90 9.13 8.75
CA ILE A 144 14.02 10.17 9.77
C ILE A 144 14.00 11.54 9.11
N GLY A 145 13.40 12.54 9.75
CA GLY A 145 13.46 13.95 9.30
C GLY A 145 12.09 14.55 9.01
N GLU A 146 12.03 15.88 9.02
CA GLU A 146 10.77 16.62 8.82
C GLU A 146 10.27 16.55 7.38
N GLY A 147 11.16 16.29 6.42
CA GLY A 147 10.84 16.16 5.00
C GLY A 147 9.91 14.98 4.68
N ILE A 148 9.76 14.02 5.60
CA ILE A 148 8.79 12.91 5.48
C ILE A 148 7.34 13.42 5.32
N LYS A 149 7.04 14.62 5.85
CA LYS A 149 5.71 15.24 5.75
C LYS A 149 5.40 15.77 4.34
N ASP A 150 6.42 15.94 3.51
CA ASP A 150 6.26 16.30 2.11
C ASP A 150 5.99 15.02 1.28
N PRO A 151 4.80 14.85 0.67
CA PRO A 151 4.47 13.66 -0.09
C PRO A 151 5.40 13.40 -1.28
N GLU A 152 5.91 14.45 -1.93
CA GLU A 152 6.82 14.29 -3.06
C GLU A 152 8.18 13.79 -2.58
N LEU A 153 8.70 14.37 -1.52
CA LEU A 153 10.00 13.99 -0.95
C LEU A 153 9.97 12.60 -0.28
N LEU A 154 8.87 12.25 0.39
CA LEU A 154 8.65 10.90 0.90
C LEU A 154 8.66 9.88 -0.22
N LYS A 155 7.98 10.18 -1.34
CA LYS A 155 7.97 9.31 -2.50
C LYS A 155 9.39 9.13 -3.06
N GLU A 156 10.17 10.20 -3.19
CA GLU A 156 11.56 10.10 -3.64
C GLU A 156 12.42 9.22 -2.73
N ALA A 157 12.26 9.32 -1.41
CA ALA A 157 12.96 8.47 -0.45
C ALA A 157 12.55 7.00 -0.57
N LEU A 158 11.26 6.73 -0.78
CA LEU A 158 10.75 5.37 -1.02
C LEU A 158 11.21 4.81 -2.38
N ASP A 159 11.32 5.64 -3.41
CA ASP A 159 11.85 5.25 -4.72
C ASP A 159 13.31 4.82 -4.62
N ILE A 160 14.14 5.52 -3.81
CA ILE A 160 15.53 5.10 -3.51
C ILE A 160 15.55 3.70 -2.88
N LEU A 161 14.70 3.46 -1.87
CA LEU A 161 14.61 2.15 -1.24
C LEU A 161 14.13 1.08 -2.24
N GLU A 162 13.18 1.40 -3.12
CA GLU A 162 12.68 0.45 -4.12
C GLU A 162 13.75 0.08 -5.14
N LEU A 163 14.53 1.07 -5.62
CA LEU A 163 15.66 0.84 -6.52
C LEU A 163 16.71 -0.07 -5.86
N SER A 164 16.97 0.10 -4.56
CA SER A 164 17.91 -0.74 -3.82
C SER A 164 17.49 -2.20 -3.66
N LYS A 165 16.19 -2.54 -3.75
CA LYS A 165 15.72 -3.94 -3.72
C LYS A 165 16.25 -4.76 -4.89
N ASN A 166 16.49 -4.12 -6.03
CA ASN A 166 16.93 -4.78 -7.26
C ASN A 166 18.40 -4.49 -7.62
N SER A 167 19.09 -3.70 -6.81
CA SER A 167 20.47 -3.30 -7.08
C SER A 167 21.47 -4.38 -6.69
N SER A 168 22.50 -4.56 -7.53
CA SER A 168 23.63 -5.43 -7.23
C SER A 168 24.71 -4.74 -6.39
N THR A 169 24.71 -3.41 -6.32
CA THR A 169 25.79 -2.61 -5.72
C THR A 169 25.42 -2.03 -4.36
N LEU A 170 24.16 -1.64 -4.15
CA LEU A 170 23.66 -1.15 -2.87
C LEU A 170 22.33 -1.83 -2.58
N LYS A 171 22.34 -2.87 -1.76
CA LYS A 171 21.12 -3.63 -1.47
C LYS A 171 20.30 -2.92 -0.41
N TRP A 172 18.99 -3.11 -0.47
CA TRP A 172 18.06 -2.59 0.55
C TRP A 172 18.46 -3.03 1.97
N ASP A 173 18.91 -4.28 2.16
CA ASP A 173 19.33 -4.80 3.48
C ASP A 173 20.62 -4.11 4.01
N ASP A 174 21.39 -3.45 3.13
CA ASP A 174 22.59 -2.71 3.51
C ASP A 174 22.27 -1.29 3.99
N ILE A 175 21.04 -0.78 3.75
CA ILE A 175 20.62 0.57 4.12
C ILE A 175 20.13 0.56 5.58
N SER A 176 20.74 1.38 6.43
CA SER A 176 20.34 1.53 7.83
C SER A 176 19.35 2.67 8.01
N GLU A 177 19.65 3.85 7.48
CA GLU A 177 18.90 5.08 7.72
C GLU A 177 18.74 5.90 6.44
N VAL A 178 17.59 6.55 6.30
CA VAL A 178 17.30 7.51 5.24
C VAL A 178 16.83 8.80 5.89
N HIS A 179 17.67 9.84 5.86
CA HIS A 179 17.35 11.15 6.41
C HIS A 179 16.73 12.01 5.32
N VAL A 180 15.51 12.45 5.53
CA VAL A 180 14.68 13.19 4.58
C VAL A 180 14.50 14.61 5.08
N ASP A 181 15.19 15.55 4.45
CA ASP A 181 15.26 16.96 4.85
C ASP A 181 14.75 17.87 3.73
N SER A 182 13.91 18.84 4.10
CA SER A 182 13.24 19.71 3.12
C SER A 182 14.19 20.69 2.41
N LEU A 183 15.35 20.97 2.98
CA LEU A 183 16.37 21.87 2.43
C LEU A 183 17.53 21.11 1.79
N TYR A 184 17.97 20.01 2.41
CA TYR A 184 19.16 19.27 2.01
C TYR A 184 18.87 18.03 1.15
N GLY A 185 17.61 17.67 0.95
CA GLY A 185 17.21 16.49 0.18
C GLY A 185 17.28 15.22 1.01
N ILE A 186 17.79 14.13 0.42
CA ILE A 186 17.77 12.80 1.00
C ILE A 186 19.20 12.29 1.21
N ASN A 187 19.52 11.91 2.46
CA ASN A 187 20.80 11.29 2.79
C ASN A 187 20.56 9.83 3.18
N VAL A 188 21.20 8.92 2.47
CA VAL A 188 21.15 7.48 2.73
C VAL A 188 22.40 7.08 3.49
N PHE A 189 22.22 6.33 4.56
CA PHE A 189 23.28 5.74 5.36
C PHE A 189 23.18 4.23 5.30
N THR A 190 24.33 3.58 5.20
CA THR A 190 24.42 2.13 5.14
C THR A 190 25.06 1.55 6.40
N ASN A 191 24.86 0.25 6.61
CA ASN A 191 25.44 -0.52 7.71
C ASN A 191 26.97 -0.42 7.75
N ASP A 192 27.62 -0.26 6.60
CA ASP A 192 29.07 -0.15 6.50
C ASP A 192 29.59 1.28 6.80
N LYS A 193 28.71 2.25 7.07
CA LYS A 193 28.96 3.69 7.30
C LYS A 193 29.18 4.55 6.05
N LEU A 194 28.87 4.06 4.85
CA LEU A 194 28.81 4.91 3.67
C LEU A 194 27.62 5.88 3.79
N ARG A 195 27.88 7.18 3.59
CA ARG A 195 26.87 8.23 3.41
C ARG A 195 26.71 8.57 1.93
N ILE A 196 25.47 8.62 1.47
CA ILE A 196 25.13 8.96 0.09
C ILE A 196 24.15 10.12 0.09
N GLU A 197 24.47 11.21 -0.60
CA GLU A 197 23.61 12.38 -0.68
C GLU A 197 22.93 12.45 -2.04
N PHE A 198 21.61 12.54 -1.98
CA PHE A 198 20.73 12.88 -3.08
C PHE A 198 20.11 14.24 -2.75
N ASP A 199 20.16 15.19 -3.69
CA ASP A 199 19.20 16.31 -3.66
C ASP A 199 17.87 15.84 -4.29
N ARG A 200 16.93 16.78 -4.52
CA ARG A 200 15.60 16.49 -5.05
C ARG A 200 15.54 16.24 -6.55
N ASP A 201 14.45 15.62 -6.99
CA ASP A 201 14.12 15.32 -8.37
C ASP A 201 15.03 14.25 -9.00
N LYS A 202 14.58 13.64 -10.11
CA LYS A 202 15.42 12.76 -10.96
C LYS A 202 16.16 11.64 -10.21
N ILE A 203 15.53 11.07 -9.18
CA ILE A 203 16.10 10.01 -8.35
C ILE A 203 16.66 8.85 -9.18
N ALA A 204 15.94 8.42 -10.22
CA ALA A 204 16.41 7.35 -11.11
C ALA A 204 17.73 7.69 -11.84
N GLU A 205 17.87 8.90 -12.40
CA GLU A 205 19.11 9.32 -13.08
C GLU A 205 20.29 9.37 -12.10
N LYS A 206 20.05 9.82 -10.86
CA LYS A 206 21.07 9.89 -9.81
C LYS A 206 21.45 8.51 -9.28
N TRP A 207 20.48 7.62 -9.17
CA TRP A 207 20.71 6.22 -8.82
C TRP A 207 21.60 5.53 -9.85
N ASP A 208 21.34 5.72 -11.15
CA ASP A 208 22.19 5.19 -12.22
C ASP A 208 23.64 5.70 -12.12
N ASN A 209 23.82 6.95 -11.70
CA ASN A 209 25.16 7.51 -11.47
C ASN A 209 25.82 6.88 -10.23
N LEU A 210 25.06 6.69 -9.14
CA LEU A 210 25.54 5.98 -7.95
C LEU A 210 26.01 4.57 -8.28
N GLU A 211 25.22 3.78 -9.03
CA GLU A 211 25.59 2.40 -9.38
C GLU A 211 26.88 2.35 -10.21
N LYS A 212 27.09 3.33 -11.10
CA LYS A 212 28.33 3.44 -11.88
C LYS A 212 29.53 3.71 -10.96
N ILE A 213 29.37 4.62 -9.99
CA ILE A 213 30.41 4.96 -9.02
C ILE A 213 30.78 3.72 -8.20
N LEU A 214 29.79 3.08 -7.55
CA LEU A 214 30.02 1.92 -6.69
C LEU A 214 30.66 0.76 -7.45
N ARG A 215 30.16 0.46 -8.66
CA ARG A 215 30.73 -0.60 -9.50
C ARG A 215 32.17 -0.31 -9.89
N TYR A 216 32.48 0.95 -10.21
CA TYR A 216 33.85 1.34 -10.57
C TYR A 216 34.80 1.24 -9.37
N SER A 217 34.39 1.71 -8.19
CA SER A 217 35.21 1.61 -6.98
C SER A 217 35.46 0.18 -6.55
N ASP A 218 34.45 -0.69 -6.64
CA ASP A 218 34.58 -2.13 -6.37
C ASP A 218 35.65 -2.77 -7.29
N THR A 219 35.64 -2.44 -8.59
CA THR A 219 36.68 -2.94 -9.52
C THR A 219 38.10 -2.48 -9.19
N LEU A 220 38.24 -1.37 -8.46
CA LEU A 220 39.52 -0.85 -7.98
C LEU A 220 39.87 -1.33 -6.57
N GLY A 221 38.99 -2.08 -5.90
CA GLY A 221 39.15 -2.49 -4.51
C GLY A 221 39.14 -1.32 -3.53
N LEU A 222 38.46 -0.22 -3.89
CA LEU A 222 38.31 0.97 -3.05
C LEU A 222 37.00 0.90 -2.28
N SER A 223 36.98 1.49 -1.09
CA SER A 223 35.75 1.64 -0.30
C SER A 223 35.46 3.11 -0.08
N GLU A 224 34.22 3.52 -0.31
CA GLU A 224 33.75 4.88 -0.12
C GLU A 224 33.36 5.15 1.32
N SER A 225 33.59 6.39 1.75
CA SER A 225 33.03 6.93 2.99
C SER A 225 31.86 7.88 2.71
N TYR A 226 31.88 8.53 1.54
CA TYR A 226 30.91 9.52 1.15
C TYR A 226 30.77 9.59 -0.37
N ILE A 227 29.54 9.67 -0.83
CA ILE A 227 29.19 9.91 -2.22
C ILE A 227 28.12 11.00 -2.26
N ASN A 228 28.29 12.03 -3.09
CA ASN A 228 27.23 12.98 -3.43
C ASN A 228 26.90 12.84 -4.91
N VAL A 229 25.64 12.55 -5.20
CA VAL A 229 25.10 12.43 -6.57
C VAL A 229 24.14 13.57 -6.91
N SER A 230 24.16 14.67 -6.16
CA SER A 230 23.22 15.77 -6.33
C SER A 230 23.35 16.47 -7.68
N SER A 231 24.58 16.53 -8.23
CA SER A 231 24.77 17.04 -9.58
C SER A 231 24.43 15.96 -10.60
N GLY A 232 23.35 16.16 -11.37
CA GLY A 232 22.83 15.14 -12.32
C GLY A 232 23.80 14.62 -13.39
N SER A 233 25.01 15.17 -13.52
CA SER A 233 26.05 14.63 -14.43
C SER A 233 27.38 14.29 -13.74
N LYS A 234 27.54 14.56 -12.44
CA LYS A 234 28.81 14.40 -11.72
C LYS A 234 28.57 13.93 -10.29
N GLY A 235 29.22 12.83 -9.90
CA GLY A 235 29.32 12.44 -8.51
C GLY A 235 30.59 12.99 -7.85
N VAL A 236 30.51 13.42 -6.60
CA VAL A 236 31.67 13.69 -5.75
C VAL A 236 31.85 12.52 -4.81
N VAL A 237 33.05 11.94 -4.77
CA VAL A 237 33.34 10.73 -4.00
C VAL A 237 34.51 10.97 -3.07
N ASN A 238 34.37 10.53 -1.81
CA ASN A 238 35.47 10.46 -0.86
C ASN A 238 35.70 9.00 -0.44
N PHE A 239 36.93 8.53 -0.62
CA PHE A 239 37.32 7.16 -0.30
C PHE A 239 37.83 7.05 1.14
N ARG A 240 37.58 5.90 1.77
CA ARG A 240 38.21 5.56 3.04
C ARG A 240 39.71 5.48 2.84
N GLN A 241 40.46 6.17 3.69
CA GLN A 241 41.89 5.94 3.74
C GLN A 241 42.14 4.52 4.27
N PRO A 242 43.08 3.76 3.70
CA PRO A 242 43.47 2.48 4.28
C PRO A 242 43.91 2.72 5.72
N GLU A 243 43.37 1.93 6.66
CA GLU A 243 43.84 1.99 8.05
C GLU A 243 45.35 1.79 8.02
N LYS A 244 46.11 2.80 8.49
CA LYS A 244 47.54 2.59 8.76
C LYS A 244 47.59 1.47 9.79
N SER A 245 48.08 0.30 9.40
CA SER A 245 48.44 -0.77 10.32
C SER A 245 49.21 -0.13 11.47
N ALA A 246 48.59 -0.08 12.65
CA ALA A 246 49.25 0.35 13.86
C ALA A 246 50.55 -0.45 13.95
N GLY A 247 51.67 0.27 14.02
CA GLY A 247 52.99 -0.30 13.82
C GLY A 247 53.19 -1.55 14.64
N ALA A 248 53.82 -2.54 14.03
CA ALA A 248 54.73 -3.40 14.76
C ALA A 248 55.74 -2.46 15.46
N GLN A 249 55.47 -2.15 16.73
CA GLN A 249 56.45 -1.66 17.68
C GLN A 249 56.63 -2.73 18.74
N ASP A 250 57.73 -3.44 18.56
CA ASP A 250 58.66 -3.94 19.56
C ASP A 250 58.18 -4.88 20.68
N GLY A 251 58.70 -6.10 20.58
CA GLY A 251 58.87 -7.10 21.65
C GLY A 251 59.81 -8.19 21.18
#